data_AF-A0A6I1VZV2-F1
#
_entry.id   AF-A0A6I1VZV2-F1
#
_cell.length_a   1.000
_cell.length_b   1.000
_cell.length_c   1.000
_cell.angle_alpha   90.00
_cell.angle_beta   90.00
_cell.angle_gamma   90.00
#
_symmetry.space_group_name_H-M   'P 1'
#
loop_
_entity.id
_entity.type
_entity.pdbx_description
1 polymer ?
#
loop_
_entity_poly.entity_id
_entity_poly.type
_entity_poly.pdbx_seq_one_letter_code
_entity_poly.pdbx_strand_id
1 'polypeptide(L)'
;MRRALFGTPQSEEQMSAPVVEEPVEEVVLAKPVVAPAAKKKVAKAFTPRLRVTLRVGNEFEGKMVELIHEADTLSSLLAEQEAVKAARKKYKYVEVVSVKSM
;
A
#
# COMPACT_ATOMS: atom_id res chain seq x y z
N MET A 1 -24.93 20.77 -41.38
CA MET A 1 -25.54 20.63 -40.04
C MET A 1 -24.60 19.84 -39.13
N ARG A 2 -23.84 20.50 -38.24
CA ARG A 2 -23.08 19.81 -37.18
C ARG A 2 -23.67 20.25 -35.84
N ARG A 3 -24.30 19.31 -35.15
CA ARG A 3 -24.96 19.50 -33.86
C ARG A 3 -23.88 19.68 -32.78
N ALA A 4 -23.95 20.77 -32.02
CA ALA A 4 -23.17 20.95 -30.80
C ALA A 4 -23.61 19.88 -29.77
N LEU A 5 -22.67 19.04 -29.33
CA LEU A 5 -22.86 17.95 -28.36
C LEU A 5 -22.25 18.31 -27.00
N PHE A 6 -22.40 19.55 -26.54
CA PHE A 6 -22.10 19.90 -25.16
C PHE A 6 -23.28 20.68 -24.62
N GLY A 7 -24.20 19.93 -24.00
CA GLY A 7 -25.31 20.51 -23.25
C GLY A 7 -24.78 21.24 -22.02
N THR A 8 -25.31 22.44 -21.80
CA THR A 8 -25.40 23.00 -20.45
C THR A 8 -26.50 22.24 -19.70
N PRO A 9 -26.30 21.98 -18.41
CA PRO A 9 -27.28 22.49 -17.48
C PRO A 9 -26.60 23.38 -16.42
N GLN A 10 -26.81 24.68 -16.61
CA GLN A 10 -26.97 25.60 -15.49
C GLN A 10 -28.23 25.14 -14.74
N SER A 11 -28.06 24.59 -13.53
CA SER A 11 -29.10 24.65 -12.51
C SER A 11 -28.49 25.40 -11.34
N GLU A 12 -28.75 26.69 -11.36
CA GLU A 12 -28.74 27.55 -10.20
C GLU A 12 -29.64 26.96 -9.10
N GLU A 13 -29.26 27.26 -7.87
CA GLU A 13 -30.15 27.44 -6.73
C GLU A 13 -30.91 26.20 -6.22
N GLN A 14 -30.35 25.59 -5.17
CA GLN A 14 -31.19 25.36 -4.00
C GLN A 14 -30.41 25.71 -2.73
N MET A 15 -30.51 27.00 -2.38
CA MET A 15 -30.37 27.45 -1.00
C MET A 15 -31.40 26.71 -0.15
N SER A 16 -30.94 26.00 0.88
CA SER A 16 -31.75 25.69 2.04
C SER A 16 -30.93 26.05 3.27
N ALA A 17 -31.57 26.80 4.16
CA ALA A 17 -30.96 27.59 5.21
C ALA A 17 -30.60 26.74 6.46
N PRO A 18 -30.21 27.38 7.57
CA PRO A 18 -28.97 27.13 8.29
C PRO A 18 -29.08 25.97 9.30
N VAL A 19 -28.07 25.09 9.33
CA VAL A 19 -27.84 24.24 10.50
C VAL A 19 -26.91 25.00 11.43
N VAL A 20 -27.54 25.63 12.41
CA VAL A 20 -26.94 26.09 13.66
C VAL A 20 -26.46 24.84 14.39
N GLU A 21 -25.17 24.77 14.67
CA GLU A 21 -24.58 24.07 15.82
C GLU A 21 -23.08 24.44 15.87
N GLU A 22 -22.78 25.57 16.52
CA GLU A 22 -21.44 25.84 17.03
C GLU A 22 -21.35 25.22 18.43
N PRO A 23 -20.60 24.11 18.63
CA PRO A 23 -20.11 23.80 19.95
C PRO A 23 -18.93 24.72 20.25
N VAL A 24 -19.11 25.57 21.26
CA VAL A 24 -18.09 26.44 21.82
C VAL A 24 -16.92 25.57 22.30
N GLU A 25 -15.87 25.46 21.50
CA GLU A 25 -14.60 24.87 21.92
C GLU A 25 -13.84 25.91 22.76
N GLU A 26 -14.19 25.98 24.04
CA GLU A 26 -13.34 26.61 25.05
C GLU A 26 -12.08 25.75 25.21
N VAL A 27 -11.07 26.03 24.37
CA VAL A 27 -9.76 25.38 24.42
C VAL A 27 -9.03 25.83 25.69
N VAL A 28 -9.31 25.17 26.81
CA VAL A 28 -8.45 25.23 27.99
C VAL A 28 -7.25 24.32 27.73
N LEU A 29 -6.20 24.92 27.18
CA LEU A 29 -4.90 24.32 26.91
C LEU A 29 -4.17 23.98 28.22
N ALA A 30 -4.64 22.95 28.93
CA ALA A 30 -3.94 22.39 30.07
C ALA A 30 -2.83 21.44 29.58
N LYS A 31 -1.58 21.92 29.63
CA LYS A 31 -0.35 21.14 29.37
C LYS A 31 -0.33 19.83 30.18
N PRO A 32 -0.09 18.66 29.57
CA PRO A 32 0.41 17.53 30.31
C PRO A 32 1.94 17.53 30.25
N VAL A 33 2.57 17.88 31.37
CA VAL A 33 3.98 17.57 31.65
C VAL A 33 4.03 16.20 32.30
N VAL A 34 4.36 15.14 31.55
CA VAL A 34 4.83 13.86 32.14
C VAL A 34 5.84 13.17 31.21
N ALA A 35 7.09 13.12 31.71
CA ALA A 35 8.25 12.23 31.48
C ALA A 35 8.38 11.33 30.22
N PRO A 36 9.63 11.08 29.75
CA PRO A 36 9.91 10.30 28.54
C PRO A 36 9.77 8.80 28.81
N ALA A 37 8.60 8.24 28.49
CA ALA A 37 8.38 6.80 28.53
C ALA A 37 9.01 6.13 27.29
N ALA A 38 10.05 5.36 27.55
CA ALA A 38 10.57 4.20 26.82
C ALA A 38 10.17 4.02 25.34
N LYS A 39 11.20 3.92 24.48
CA LYS A 39 11.16 3.51 23.07
C LYS A 39 10.12 2.41 22.82
N LYS A 40 8.89 2.80 22.48
CA LYS A 40 7.87 1.89 21.98
C LYS A 40 8.37 1.44 20.61
N LYS A 41 8.92 0.23 20.53
CA LYS A 41 9.06 -0.48 19.25
C LYS A 41 7.64 -0.65 18.74
N VAL A 42 7.26 0.21 17.80
CA VAL A 42 5.95 0.20 17.18
C VAL A 42 5.74 -1.19 16.59
N ALA A 43 4.63 -1.82 16.99
CA ALA A 43 4.26 -3.16 16.59
C ALA A 43 4.30 -3.31 15.07
N LYS A 44 4.92 -4.38 14.57
CA LYS A 44 4.95 -4.72 13.14
C LYS A 44 3.59 -5.27 12.73
N ALA A 45 2.60 -4.38 12.64
CA ALA A 45 1.21 -4.73 12.36
C ALA A 45 0.86 -4.35 10.91
N PHE A 46 1.22 -5.22 9.97
CA PHE A 46 0.49 -5.42 8.73
C PHE A 46 0.81 -6.83 8.21
N THR A 47 -0.10 -7.78 8.45
CA THR A 47 0.06 -9.20 8.11
C THR A 47 -0.98 -9.67 7.10
N PRO A 48 -0.76 -9.37 5.83
CA PRO A 48 -1.09 -10.27 4.75
C PRO A 48 0.21 -10.66 4.07
N ARG A 49 0.80 -11.78 4.51
CA ARG A 49 2.09 -12.24 3.99
C ARG A 49 1.85 -12.96 2.67
N LEU A 50 2.17 -12.30 1.57
CA LEU A 50 2.28 -12.98 0.29
C LEU A 50 3.64 -13.69 0.25
N ARG A 51 3.59 -15.00 0.06
CA ARG A 51 4.75 -15.83 -0.16
C ARG A 51 4.95 -15.98 -1.67
N VAL A 52 6.04 -15.41 -2.16
CA VAL A 52 6.48 -15.53 -3.54
C VAL A 52 7.53 -16.63 -3.61
N THR A 53 7.28 -17.63 -4.44
CA THR A 53 8.25 -18.68 -4.77
C THR A 53 8.85 -18.36 -6.13
N LEU A 54 10.18 -18.24 -6.16
CA LEU A 54 10.97 -17.97 -7.35
C LEU A 54 11.87 -19.16 -7.65
N ARG A 55 12.09 -19.48 -8.92
CA ARG A 55 13.21 -20.30 -9.37
C ARG A 55 14.32 -19.38 -9.83
N VAL A 56 15.51 -19.55 -9.25
CA VAL A 56 16.66 -18.68 -9.48
C VAL A 56 17.88 -19.49 -9.84
N GLY A 57 18.70 -18.97 -10.76
CA GLY A 57 19.91 -19.64 -11.23
C GLY A 57 20.89 -18.67 -11.89
N ASN A 58 22.16 -19.06 -11.95
CA ASN A 58 23.20 -18.33 -12.70
C ASN A 58 23.49 -18.96 -14.08
N GLU A 59 23.15 -20.23 -14.23
CA GLU A 59 23.23 -20.99 -15.47
C GLU A 59 21.80 -21.15 -16.02
N PHE A 60 21.61 -20.87 -17.31
CA PHE A 60 20.32 -21.04 -17.97
C PHE A 60 20.03 -22.53 -18.14
N GLU A 61 18.87 -22.99 -17.67
CA GLU A 61 18.46 -24.42 -17.65
C GLU A 61 19.39 -25.37 -16.84
N GLY A 62 20.30 -24.80 -16.05
CA GLY A 62 21.19 -25.55 -15.17
C GLY A 62 20.59 -25.79 -13.78
N LYS A 63 21.41 -25.61 -12.75
CA LYS A 63 20.97 -25.76 -11.35
C LYS A 63 20.09 -24.57 -10.93
N MET A 64 18.78 -24.70 -11.13
CA MET A 64 17.77 -23.78 -10.62
C MET A 64 17.43 -24.13 -9.17
N VAL A 65 17.49 -23.14 -8.28
CA VAL A 65 17.16 -23.28 -6.85
C VAL A 65 15.86 -22.56 -6.57
N GLU A 66 15.03 -23.12 -5.69
CA GLU A 66 13.82 -22.46 -5.23
C GLU A 66 14.15 -21.46 -4.11
N LEU A 67 13.75 -20.21 -4.30
CA LEU A 67 13.89 -19.12 -3.35
C LEU A 67 12.52 -18.63 -2.93
N ILE A 68 12.32 -18.52 -1.62
CA ILE A 68 11.08 -18.03 -1.03
C ILE A 68 11.32 -16.60 -0.56
N HIS A 69 10.43 -15.70 -0.97
CA HIS A 69 10.38 -14.32 -0.51
C HIS A 69 9.06 -14.05 0.19
N GLU A 70 9.10 -13.60 1.44
CA GLU A 70 7.94 -13.11 2.15
C GLU A 70 7.82 -11.60 1.95
N ALA A 71 6.70 -11.17 1.38
CA ALA A 71 6.38 -9.75 1.20
C ALA A 71 5.30 -9.33 2.19
N ASP A 72 5.54 -8.21 2.88
CA ASP A 72 4.61 -7.59 3.84
C ASP A 72 3.60 -6.67 3.12
N THR A 73 3.13 -7.07 1.92
CA THR A 73 2.20 -6.27 1.09
C THR A 73 1.00 -7.09 0.63
N LEU A 74 -0.16 -6.43 0.48
CA LEU A 74 -1.38 -7.06 -0.05
C LEU A 74 -1.37 -7.28 -1.57
N SER A 75 -0.48 -6.59 -2.28
CA SER A 75 -0.48 -6.57 -3.74
C SER A 75 0.45 -7.63 -4.30
N SER A 76 -0.10 -8.57 -5.07
CA SER A 76 0.69 -9.59 -5.76
C SER A 76 1.75 -8.97 -6.68
N LEU A 77 1.38 -7.93 -7.43
CA LEU A 77 2.30 -7.26 -8.34
C LEU A 77 3.50 -6.63 -7.60
N LEU A 78 3.26 -5.98 -6.46
CA LEU A 78 4.35 -5.41 -5.67
C LEU A 78 5.23 -6.50 -5.07
N ALA A 79 4.62 -7.57 -4.54
CA ALA A 79 5.33 -8.72 -4.01
C ALA A 79 6.23 -9.38 -5.08
N GLU A 80 5.74 -9.55 -6.30
CA GLU A 80 6.53 -10.09 -7.42
C GLU A 80 7.72 -9.18 -7.77
N GLN A 81 7.48 -7.88 -7.90
CA GLN A 81 8.54 -6.93 -8.22
C GLN A 81 9.63 -6.89 -7.15
N GLU A 82 9.25 -6.88 -5.87
CA GLU A 82 10.19 -6.91 -4.74
C GLU A 82 10.98 -8.22 -4.72
N ALA A 83 10.31 -9.36 -4.91
CA ALA A 83 10.94 -10.67 -4.96
C ALA A 83 11.95 -10.77 -6.12
N VAL A 84 11.56 -10.34 -7.33
CA VAL A 84 12.44 -10.36 -8.51
C VAL A 84 13.62 -9.41 -8.34
N LYS A 85 13.39 -8.20 -7.81
CA LYS A 85 14.48 -7.26 -7.49
C LYS A 85 15.45 -7.86 -6.47
N ALA A 86 14.95 -8.54 -5.44
CA ALA A 86 15.79 -9.19 -4.45
C ALA A 86 16.60 -10.34 -5.05
N ALA A 87 15.98 -11.18 -5.88
CA ALA A 87 16.64 -12.31 -6.53
C ALA A 87 17.70 -11.86 -7.54
N ARG A 88 17.42 -10.84 -8.36
CA ARG A 88 18.35 -10.32 -9.38
C ARG A 88 19.63 -9.70 -8.80
N LYS A 89 19.68 -9.40 -7.50
CA LYS A 89 20.91 -8.97 -6.83
C LYS A 89 21.97 -10.07 -6.79
N LYS A 90 21.54 -11.34 -6.78
CA LYS A 90 22.43 -12.51 -6.60
C LYS A 90 22.40 -13.46 -7.78
N TYR A 91 21.30 -13.49 -8.52
CA TYR A 91 21.06 -14.45 -9.59
C TYR A 91 20.82 -13.77 -10.93
N LYS A 92 21.36 -14.36 -12.00
CA LYS A 92 21.20 -13.84 -13.37
C LYS A 92 19.82 -14.17 -13.96
N TYR A 93 19.36 -15.40 -13.72
CA TYR A 93 18.07 -15.90 -14.20
C TYR A 93 17.11 -16.01 -13.02
N VAL A 94 15.92 -15.44 -13.20
CA VAL A 94 14.87 -15.40 -12.19
C VAL A 94 13.54 -15.64 -12.89
N GLU A 95 12.83 -16.65 -12.41
CA GLU A 95 11.50 -17.02 -12.86
C GLU A 95 10.55 -17.02 -11.64
N VAL A 96 9.40 -16.38 -11.78
CA VAL A 96 8.36 -16.38 -10.74
C VAL A 96 7.49 -17.62 -10.94
N VAL A 97 7.42 -18.48 -9.92
CA VAL A 97 6.65 -19.73 -10.00
C VAL A 97 5.24 -19.54 -9.43
N SER A 98 5.13 -18.92 -8.26
CA SER A 98 3.83 -18.72 -7.62
C SER A 98 3.84 -17.60 -6.61
N VAL A 99 2.73 -16.89 -6.49
CA VAL A 99 2.42 -15.98 -5.39
C VAL A 99 1.24 -16.56 -4.64
N LYS A 100 1.41 -16.86 -3.35
CA LYS A 100 0.34 -17.38 -2.49
C LYS A 100 0.18 -16.51 -1.26
N SER A 101 -1.07 -16.23 -0.89
CA SER A 101 -1.36 -15.74 0.46
C SER A 101 -1.08 -16.85 1.48
N MET A 102 -0.39 -16.50 2.56
CA MET A 102 -0.20 -17.37 3.73
C MET A 102 -1.48 -17.53 4.54
#